data_AF-J0J8L0-F1
#
_entry.id   AF-J0J8L0-F1
#
_cell.length_a   1.000
_cell.length_b   1.000
_cell.length_c   1.000
_cell.angle_alpha   90.00
_cell.angle_beta   90.00
_cell.angle_gamma   90.00
#
_symmetry.space_group_name_H-M   'P 1'
#
loop_
_entity.id
_entity.type
_entity.pdbx_description
1 polymer ?
#
loop_
_entity_poly.entity_id
_entity_poly.type
_entity_poly.pdbx_seq_one_letter_code
_entity_poly.pdbx_strand_id
1 'polypeptide(L)'
;MYSPAKFASMIGKSVRTLQRWDLEGVFVAHRNQKNRRFYTHDQYLEYLGIKASEDKAKIVVYARVSSANQKQDLQNQIEALEKFCLANGYAVSEWCNEIGSGLNYKRKIFNRILEEIEMGKISKLVIAHKDRFVRFGLNILKALLKLMAVKLL
;
A
#
# COMPACT_ATOMS: atom_id res chain seq x y z
N MET A 1 5.81 -5.90 20.93
CA MET A 1 6.97 -6.82 20.84
C MET A 1 6.53 -8.22 21.23
N TYR A 2 6.83 -9.22 20.42
CA TYR A 2 6.49 -10.62 20.65
C TYR A 2 7.76 -11.45 20.79
N SER A 3 7.75 -12.39 21.73
CA SER A 3 8.78 -13.43 21.77
C SER A 3 8.64 -14.36 20.56
N PRO A 4 9.69 -15.08 20.15
CA PRO A 4 9.60 -16.06 19.07
C PRO A 4 8.51 -17.11 19.31
N ALA A 5 8.33 -17.56 20.56
CA ALA A 5 7.28 -18.50 20.93
C ALA A 5 5.87 -17.91 20.72
N LYS A 6 5.63 -16.68 21.19
CA LYS A 6 4.34 -16.01 21.03
C LYS A 6 4.04 -15.74 19.55
N PHE A 7 5.02 -15.24 18.80
CA PHE A 7 4.85 -14.95 17.38
C PHE A 7 4.57 -16.22 16.57
N ALA A 8 5.32 -17.30 16.82
CA ALA A 8 5.14 -18.61 16.18
C ALA A 8 3.69 -19.12 16.36
N SER A 9 3.17 -19.00 17.59
CA SER A 9 1.78 -19.35 17.90
C SER A 9 0.78 -18.47 17.11
N MET A 10 1.01 -17.16 17.02
CA MET A 10 0.13 -16.25 16.28
C MET A 10 0.06 -16.55 14.78
N ILE A 11 1.14 -17.04 14.17
CA ILE A 11 1.22 -17.33 12.73
C ILE A 11 1.02 -18.82 12.39
N GLY A 12 0.74 -19.67 13.39
CA GLY A 12 0.56 -21.11 13.21
C GLY A 12 1.82 -21.84 12.73
N LYS A 13 3.02 -21.41 13.15
CA LYS A 13 4.31 -22.04 12.81
C LYS A 13 5.06 -22.47 14.08
N SER A 14 6.12 -23.25 13.89
CA SER A 14 7.03 -23.61 15.00
C SER A 14 8.06 -22.51 15.25
N VAL A 15 8.59 -22.43 16.48
CA VAL A 15 9.71 -21.53 16.79
C VAL A 15 10.95 -21.86 15.95
N ARG A 16 11.17 -23.14 15.65
CA ARG A 16 12.28 -23.60 14.81
C ARG A 16 12.16 -23.07 13.37
N THR A 17 10.94 -22.98 12.84
CA THR A 17 10.66 -22.38 11.52
C THR A 17 11.09 -20.91 11.49
N LEU A 18 10.72 -20.14 12.53
CA LEU A 18 11.11 -18.73 12.64
C LEU A 18 12.63 -18.55 12.76
N GLN A 19 13.30 -19.40 13.56
CA GLN A 19 14.76 -19.35 13.69
C GLN A 19 15.46 -19.66 12.36
N ARG A 20 14.93 -20.62 11.60
CA ARG A 20 15.43 -20.96 10.27
C ARG A 20 15.25 -19.80 9.28
N TRP A 21 14.06 -19.19 9.24
CA TRP A 21 13.81 -18.02 8.38
C TRP A 21 14.68 -16.81 8.72
N ASP A 22 15.01 -16.61 10.00
CA ASP A 22 15.95 -15.57 10.43
C ASP A 22 17.37 -15.84 9.94
N LEU A 23 17.82 -17.11 10.00
CA LEU A 23 19.15 -17.51 9.49
C LEU A 23 19.24 -17.44 7.97
N GLU A 24 18.19 -17.83 7.26
CA GLU A 24 18.10 -17.82 5.80
C GLU A 24 17.81 -16.41 5.22
N GLY A 25 17.50 -15.43 6.07
CA GLY A 25 17.14 -14.07 5.64
C GLY A 25 15.73 -13.92 5.05
N VAL A 26 14.90 -14.96 5.13
CA VAL A 26 13.52 -14.98 4.61
C VAL A 26 12.58 -14.12 5.45
N PHE A 27 12.73 -14.16 6.77
CA PHE A 27 11.92 -13.37 7.70
C PHE A 27 12.76 -13.07 8.95
N VAL A 28 13.46 -11.94 8.90
CA VAL A 28 14.54 -11.60 9.84
C VAL A 28 13.96 -11.13 11.18
N ALA A 29 14.46 -11.65 12.29
CA ALA A 29 14.05 -11.23 13.62
C ALA A 29 14.77 -9.93 14.03
N HIS A 30 14.06 -9.02 14.71
CA HIS A 30 14.73 -7.92 15.41
C HIS A 30 15.46 -8.46 16.65
N ARG A 31 16.50 -7.75 17.09
CA ARG A 31 17.30 -8.13 18.27
C ARG A 31 17.34 -6.98 19.26
N ASN A 32 17.16 -7.28 20.54
CA ASN A 32 17.27 -6.28 21.60
C ASN A 32 18.75 -6.05 21.98
N GLN A 33 19.02 -5.15 22.93
CA GLN A 33 20.38 -4.87 23.41
C GLN A 33 21.12 -6.12 23.95
N LYS A 34 20.38 -7.16 24.38
CA LYS A 34 20.92 -8.45 24.84
C LYS A 34 20.98 -9.50 23.71
N ASN A 35 20.88 -9.08 22.45
CA ASN A 35 20.89 -9.92 21.25
C ASN A 35 19.78 -10.99 21.21
N ARG A 36 18.69 -10.82 21.98
CA ARG A 36 17.56 -11.76 21.97
C ARG A 36 16.59 -11.40 20.84
N ARG A 37 16.17 -12.42 20.09
CA ARG A 37 15.19 -12.31 18.99
C ARG A 37 13.83 -11.86 19.51
N PHE A 38 13.20 -10.93 18.79
CA PHE A 38 11.80 -10.57 18.96
C PHE A 38 11.18 -10.19 17.63
N TYR A 39 9.86 -10.22 17.57
CA TYR A 39 9.08 -9.82 16.40
C TYR A 39 8.15 -8.66 16.75
N THR A 40 7.85 -7.82 15.77
CA THR A 40 6.93 -6.67 15.94
C THR A 40 5.53 -7.02 15.47
N HIS A 41 4.57 -6.13 15.76
CA HIS A 41 3.24 -6.24 15.18
C HIS A 41 3.25 -5.96 13.68
N ASP A 42 4.13 -5.08 13.21
CA ASP A 42 4.32 -4.83 11.79
C ASP A 42 4.76 -6.09 11.03
N GLN A 43 5.69 -6.85 11.59
CA GLN A 43 6.11 -8.14 11.03
C GLN A 43 4.97 -9.15 10.99
N TYR A 44 4.06 -9.13 11.97
CA TYR A 44 2.85 -9.96 11.93
C TYR A 44 1.94 -9.58 10.76
N LEU A 45 1.71 -8.28 10.56
CA LEU A 45 0.91 -7.78 9.45
C LEU A 45 1.56 -8.06 8.09
N GLU A 46 2.89 -7.94 7.99
CA GLU A 46 3.65 -8.31 6.80
C GLU A 46 3.50 -9.81 6.49
N TYR A 47 3.63 -10.67 7.50
CA TYR A 47 3.43 -12.12 7.33
C TYR A 47 2.01 -12.47 6.86
N LEU A 48 0.99 -11.75 7.37
CA LEU A 48 -0.39 -11.92 6.92
C LEU A 48 -0.65 -11.33 5.52
N GLY A 49 0.32 -10.63 4.92
CA GLY A 49 0.15 -9.93 3.66
C GLY A 49 -0.70 -8.66 3.76
N ILE A 50 -0.95 -8.17 4.98
CA ILE A 50 -1.76 -6.98 5.26
C ILE A 50 -0.91 -5.71 5.21
N LYS A 51 0.42 -5.84 5.39
CA LYS A 51 1.36 -4.72 5.31
C LYS A 51 2.31 -4.88 4.14
N ALA A 52 2.32 -3.87 3.29
CA ALA A 52 3.29 -3.71 2.22
C ALA A 52 4.68 -3.42 2.82
N SER A 53 5.72 -4.17 2.47
CA SER A 53 7.09 -3.77 2.81
C SER A 53 7.45 -2.51 2.00
N GLU A 54 7.87 -1.45 2.68
CA GLU A 54 8.14 -0.13 2.06
C GLU A 54 9.11 -0.22 0.88
N ASP A 55 10.04 -1.18 0.93
CA ASP A 55 11.09 -1.39 -0.08
C ASP A 55 10.64 -2.24 -1.29
N LYS A 56 9.51 -2.94 -1.24
CA LYS A 56 9.03 -3.82 -2.34
C LYS A 56 7.68 -3.43 -2.93
N ALA A 57 7.01 -2.46 -2.33
CA ALA A 57 5.63 -2.13 -2.64
C ALA A 57 5.50 -0.98 -3.64
N LYS A 58 4.62 -1.17 -4.62
CA LYS A 58 4.40 -0.26 -5.76
C LYS A 58 4.02 1.15 -5.31
N ILE A 59 4.48 2.13 -6.09
CA ILE A 59 3.92 3.48 -6.10
C ILE A 59 2.97 3.55 -7.30
N VAL A 60 1.69 3.77 -7.05
CA VAL A 60 0.66 3.83 -8.10
C VAL A 60 0.10 5.23 -8.20
N VAL A 61 0.02 5.74 -9.43
CA VAL A 61 -0.67 7.00 -9.73
C VAL A 61 -2.05 6.69 -10.27
N TYR A 62 -3.08 7.38 -9.76
CA TYR A 62 -4.46 7.24 -10.24
C TYR A 62 -5.06 8.60 -10.66
N ALA A 63 -5.48 8.67 -11.92
CA ALA A 63 -6.16 9.81 -12.51
C ALA A 63 -7.58 9.44 -13.00
N ARG A 64 -8.53 10.36 -12.88
CA ARG A 64 -9.92 10.10 -13.27
C ARG A 64 -10.62 11.32 -13.85
N VAL A 65 -11.41 11.09 -14.89
CA VAL A 65 -12.42 12.05 -15.35
C VAL A 65 -13.81 11.45 -15.36
N SER A 66 -14.84 12.29 -15.35
CA SER A 66 -16.23 11.83 -15.21
C SER A 66 -16.84 11.42 -16.53
N SER A 67 -16.34 11.97 -17.64
CA SER A 67 -16.82 11.73 -19.00
C SER A 67 -15.65 11.68 -19.99
N ALA A 68 -15.84 10.96 -21.11
CA ALA A 68 -14.85 10.87 -22.19
C ALA A 68 -14.56 12.23 -22.86
N ASN A 69 -15.51 13.16 -22.79
CA ASN A 69 -15.32 14.53 -23.31
C ASN A 69 -14.25 15.31 -22.55
N GLN A 70 -13.83 14.84 -21.37
CA GLN A 70 -12.81 15.46 -20.52
C GLN A 70 -11.42 14.84 -20.75
N LYS A 71 -11.14 14.30 -21.94
CA LYS A 71 -9.87 13.63 -22.23
C LYS A 71 -8.67 14.57 -22.07
N GLN A 72 -8.81 15.84 -22.46
CA GLN A 72 -7.75 16.83 -22.26
C GLN A 72 -7.47 17.09 -20.77
N ASP A 73 -8.52 17.18 -19.95
CA ASP A 73 -8.37 17.33 -18.50
C ASP A 73 -7.67 16.13 -17.86
N LEU A 74 -7.90 14.92 -18.40
CA LEU A 74 -7.21 13.72 -17.94
C LEU A 74 -5.71 13.78 -18.26
N GLN A 75 -5.37 14.24 -19.46
CA GLN A 75 -3.98 14.40 -19.88
C GLN A 75 -3.26 15.46 -19.04
N ASN A 76 -3.88 16.63 -18.83
CA ASN A 76 -3.34 17.68 -17.97
C ASN A 76 -3.13 17.19 -16.52
N GLN A 77 -4.02 16.34 -16.00
CA GLN A 77 -3.86 15.70 -14.68
C GLN A 77 -2.65 14.76 -14.64
N ILE A 78 -2.45 13.94 -15.68
CA ILE A 78 -1.32 13.01 -15.76
C ILE A 78 0.00 13.80 -15.80
N GLU A 79 0.10 14.84 -16.62
CA GLU A 79 1.29 15.69 -16.70
C GLU A 79 1.61 16.40 -15.37
N ALA A 80 0.59 16.88 -14.66
CA ALA A 80 0.78 17.50 -13.35
C ALA A 80 1.28 16.48 -12.31
N LEU A 81 0.72 15.26 -12.32
CA LEU A 81 1.17 14.16 -11.47
C LEU A 81 2.60 13.73 -11.80
N GLU A 82 2.98 13.73 -13.07
CA GLU A 82 4.32 13.35 -13.52
C GLU A 82 5.35 14.34 -12.97
N LYS A 83 5.09 15.65 -13.13
CA LYS A 83 5.93 16.70 -12.55
C LYS A 83 6.04 16.57 -11.04
N PHE A 84 4.92 16.29 -10.35
CA PHE A 84 4.92 16.07 -8.91
C PHE A 84 5.77 14.86 -8.51
N CYS A 85 5.62 13.72 -9.18
CA CYS A 85 6.37 12.51 -8.89
C CYS A 85 7.87 12.69 -9.13
N LEU A 86 8.24 13.31 -10.26
CA LEU A 86 9.63 13.62 -10.59
C LEU A 86 10.26 14.56 -9.56
N ALA A 87 9.58 15.65 -9.20
CA ALA A 87 10.09 16.62 -8.22
C ALA A 87 10.31 16.02 -6.83
N ASN A 88 9.58 14.96 -6.47
CA ASN A 88 9.69 14.27 -5.19
C ASN A 88 10.53 12.98 -5.25
N GLY A 89 11.13 12.64 -6.40
CA GLY A 89 11.93 11.43 -6.58
C GLY A 89 11.14 10.13 -6.45
N TYR A 90 9.84 10.14 -6.73
CA TYR A 90 9.00 8.94 -6.67
C TYR A 90 9.17 8.09 -7.94
N ALA A 91 9.72 6.88 -7.79
CA ALA A 91 9.74 5.86 -8.83
C ALA A 91 8.36 5.23 -9.00
N VAL A 92 7.52 5.83 -9.84
CA VAL A 92 6.15 5.34 -10.11
C VAL A 92 6.21 3.98 -10.82
N SER A 93 5.52 2.99 -10.26
CA SER A 93 5.47 1.63 -10.81
C SER A 93 4.33 1.46 -11.82
N GLU A 94 3.22 2.16 -11.63
CA GLU A 94 2.04 2.01 -12.49
C GLU A 94 1.24 3.32 -12.57
N TRP A 95 0.80 3.64 -13.79
CA TRP A 95 -0.09 4.76 -14.09
C TRP A 95 -1.47 4.24 -14.46
N CYS A 96 -2.45 4.58 -13.63
CA CYS A 96 -3.83 4.17 -13.78
C CYS A 96 -4.70 5.37 -14.18
N ASN A 97 -5.46 5.25 -15.27
CA ASN A 97 -6.44 6.26 -15.67
C ASN A 97 -7.81 5.63 -15.89
N GLU A 98 -8.87 6.33 -15.48
CA GLU A 98 -10.23 5.80 -15.57
C GLU A 98 -11.23 6.90 -15.95
N ILE A 99 -12.22 6.54 -16.77
CA ILE A 99 -13.37 7.40 -17.10
C ILE A 99 -14.59 6.84 -16.39
N GLY A 100 -15.21 7.65 -15.54
CA GLY A 100 -16.43 7.27 -14.83
C GLY A 100 -16.73 8.18 -13.65
N SER A 101 -17.96 8.12 -13.15
CA SER A 101 -18.39 8.92 -12.01
C SER A 101 -17.60 8.59 -10.74
N GLY A 102 -17.20 9.62 -9.98
CA GLY A 102 -16.60 9.46 -8.65
C GLY A 102 -17.57 8.91 -7.58
N LEU A 103 -18.85 8.74 -7.94
CA LEU A 103 -19.86 8.06 -7.12
C LEU A 103 -19.99 6.56 -7.48
N ASN A 104 -19.37 6.12 -8.57
CA ASN A 104 -19.41 4.71 -8.97
C ASN A 104 -18.30 3.93 -8.25
N TYR A 105 -18.65 3.17 -7.21
CA TYR A 105 -17.72 2.27 -6.50
C TYR A 105 -17.55 0.90 -7.16
N LYS A 106 -18.15 0.65 -8.34
CA LYS A 106 -17.95 -0.56 -9.14
C LYS A 106 -16.91 -0.35 -10.27
N ARG A 107 -16.17 0.75 -10.20
CA ARG A 107 -15.07 1.09 -11.12
C ARG A 107 -13.98 0.02 -11.03
N LYS A 108 -13.61 -0.56 -12.18
CA LYS A 108 -12.73 -1.73 -12.25
C LYS A 108 -11.33 -1.40 -11.75
N ILE A 109 -10.76 -0.28 -12.19
CA ILE A 109 -9.39 0.10 -11.83
C ILE A 109 -9.33 0.54 -10.37
N PHE A 110 -10.34 1.29 -9.92
CA PHE A 110 -10.50 1.65 -8.51
C PHE A 110 -10.52 0.43 -7.58
N ASN A 111 -11.37 -0.57 -7.86
CA ASN A 111 -11.46 -1.76 -7.01
C ASN A 111 -10.18 -2.60 -7.06
N ARG A 112 -9.56 -2.74 -8.23
CA ARG A 112 -8.24 -3.40 -8.35
C ARG A 112 -7.18 -2.73 -7.48
N ILE A 113 -7.14 -1.39 -7.43
CA ILE A 113 -6.20 -0.65 -6.56
C ILE A 113 -6.48 -0.94 -5.09
N LEU A 114 -7.75 -0.98 -4.67
CA LEU A 114 -8.12 -1.31 -3.30
C LEU A 114 -7.72 -2.75 -2.93
N GLU A 115 -7.95 -3.71 -3.81
CA GLU A 115 -7.53 -5.10 -3.63
C GLU A 115 -5.99 -5.20 -3.53
N GLU A 116 -5.25 -4.50 -4.40
CA GLU A 116 -3.78 -4.48 -4.32
C GLU A 116 -3.26 -3.79 -3.05
N ILE A 117 -3.96 -2.78 -2.54
CA ILE A 117 -3.66 -2.15 -1.25
C ILE A 117 -3.91 -3.14 -0.10
N GLU A 118 -5.03 -3.84 -0.11
CA GLU A 118 -5.37 -4.85 0.91
C GLU A 118 -4.36 -6.01 0.91
N MET A 119 -3.89 -6.42 -0.27
CA MET A 119 -2.83 -7.43 -0.43
C MET A 119 -1.42 -6.91 -0.11
N GLY A 120 -1.27 -5.66 0.35
CA GLY A 120 0.03 -5.08 0.67
C GLY A 120 0.96 -4.91 -0.54
N LYS A 121 0.41 -4.79 -1.76
CA LYS A 121 1.23 -4.61 -2.97
C LYS A 121 1.55 -3.15 -3.26
N ILE A 122 0.75 -2.23 -2.72
CA ILE A 122 0.88 -0.78 -2.94
C ILE A 122 1.25 -0.11 -1.61
N SER A 123 2.34 0.67 -1.61
CA SER A 123 2.76 1.47 -0.44
C SER A 123 2.36 2.93 -0.56
N LYS A 124 2.27 3.45 -1.78
CA LYS A 124 1.91 4.84 -2.05
C LYS A 124 0.91 4.92 -3.18
N LEU A 125 -0.16 5.67 -2.93
CA LEU A 125 -1.18 5.99 -3.92
C LEU A 125 -1.15 7.50 -4.15
N VAL A 126 -0.85 7.92 -5.37
CA VAL A 126 -0.78 9.34 -5.76
C VAL A 126 -2.03 9.70 -6.54
N ILE A 127 -2.74 10.76 -6.13
CA ILE A 127 -3.96 11.23 -6.79
C ILE A 127 -3.89 12.73 -7.05
N ALA A 128 -4.44 13.20 -8.18
CA ALA A 128 -4.43 14.63 -8.49
C ALA A 128 -5.28 15.44 -7.51
N HIS A 129 -6.48 14.95 -7.20
CA HIS A 129 -7.38 15.59 -6.24
C HIS A 129 -8.25 14.57 -5.52
N LYS A 130 -8.71 14.95 -4.33
CA LYS A 130 -9.61 14.16 -3.47
C LYS A 130 -10.82 13.58 -4.21
N ASP A 131 -11.55 14.42 -4.93
CA ASP A 131 -12.76 14.05 -5.70
C ASP A 131 -12.49 13.12 -6.90
N ARG A 132 -11.21 12.92 -7.25
CA ARG A 132 -10.82 12.03 -8.36
C ARG A 132 -10.81 10.59 -7.90
N PHE A 133 -10.48 10.33 -6.64
CA PHE A 133 -10.49 8.97 -6.09
C PHE A 133 -11.87 8.57 -5.56
N VAL A 134 -12.44 9.38 -4.65
CA VAL A 134 -13.80 9.19 -4.08
C VAL A 134 -14.47 10.55 -3.88
N ARG A 135 -15.76 10.66 -4.21
CA ARG A 135 -16.50 11.93 -4.03
C ARG A 135 -16.98 12.15 -2.58
N PHE A 136 -17.25 11.06 -1.86
CA PHE A 136 -17.58 11.07 -0.45
C PHE A 136 -16.78 9.98 0.28
N GLY A 137 -16.66 10.08 1.61
CA GLY A 137 -16.00 9.05 2.40
C GLY A 137 -14.46 9.08 2.36
N LEU A 138 -13.85 10.15 1.84
CA LEU A 138 -12.39 10.29 1.81
C LEU A 138 -11.75 10.14 3.20
N ASN A 139 -12.38 10.65 4.26
CA ASN A 139 -11.83 10.55 5.61
C ASN A 139 -11.78 9.09 6.09
N ILE A 140 -12.82 8.31 5.78
CA ILE A 140 -12.88 6.88 6.09
C ILE A 140 -11.80 6.15 5.31
N LEU A 141 -11.70 6.42 4.01
CA LEU A 141 -10.66 5.85 3.17
C LEU A 141 -9.25 6.19 3.69
N LYS A 142 -8.99 7.45 4.04
CA LYS A 142 -7.69 7.85 4.61
C LYS A 142 -7.37 7.10 5.90
N ALA A 143 -8.37 6.87 6.75
CA ALA A 143 -8.19 6.07 7.97
C ALA A 143 -7.84 4.62 7.62
N LEU A 144 -8.53 4.00 6.65
CA LEU A 144 -8.23 2.65 6.18
C LEU A 144 -6.83 2.54 5.58
N LEU A 145 -6.47 3.45 4.67
CA LEU A 145 -5.14 3.49 4.06
C LEU A 145 -4.04 3.62 5.13
N LYS A 146 -4.26 4.47 6.15
CA LYS A 146 -3.33 4.61 7.27
C LYS A 146 -3.17 3.31 8.07
N LEU A 147 -4.25 2.56 8.29
CA LEU A 147 -4.19 1.25 8.96
C LEU A 147 -3.43 0.21 8.13
N MET A 148 -3.56 0.29 6.80
CA MET A 148 -2.83 -0.56 5.84
C MET A 148 -1.41 -0.06 5.54
N ALA A 149 -0.93 0.96 6.27
CA ALA A 149 0.36 1.61 6.04
C ALA A 149 0.57 2.15 4.61
N VAL A 150 -0.51 2.50 3.91
CA VAL A 150 -0.45 3.11 2.57
C VAL A 150 -0.51 4.62 2.69
N LYS A 151 0.46 5.30 2.06
CA LYS A 151 0.50 6.76 2.00
C LYS A 151 -0.31 7.26 0.81
N LEU A 152 -1.38 8.00 1.10
CA LEU A 152 -2.10 8.77 0.09
C LEU A 152 -1.38 10.11 -0.13
N LEU A 153 -0.96 10.35 -1.37
CA LEU A 153 -0.25 11.56 -1.82
C LEU A 153 -1.14 12.38 -2.74
#